data_AF-A0AAD9A272-F1
#
_entry.id   AF-A0AAD9A272-F1
#
_cell.length_a   1.000
_cell.length_b   1.000
_cell.length_c   1.000
_cell.angle_alpha   90.00
_cell.angle_beta   90.00
_cell.angle_gamma   90.00
#
_symmetry.space_group_name_H-M   'P 1'
#
loop_
_entity.id
_entity.type
_entity.pdbx_description
1 polymer ?
#
loop_
_entity_poly.entity_id
_entity_poly.type
_entity_poly.pdbx_seq_one_letter_code
_entity_poly.pdbx_strand_id
1 'polypeptide(L)'
;MRFFLVEHESFVHIFRSLPLEIFPRIMCAYSRLVKLVLDEMERQFVLGGEQGLDLARSEAVAVVDRLGGYMFSGHPRHLPRTVLRPLGTLESLWAGGWPFLDPAVVSLGAPGSGGAVINMGRWPHSARTGRPVLLHVRELHHHYGARVASCREIAVWFAQLGEHAFASKTAVAAFAEELVRELWVPQTKTFIMQQLRRRLHEGGGDPGRPITMENIASCETAMAAWEAAPDAFTWKALQRLCRGLRLGGERVAIAVSNEKGRDSFAAKNATWPLTLHFAIINGRKSADGIGVGIWVAVVTGCFLAAGIEWVPDSARGRLTSRSVVRLGGQATVQPAPFGPPGSLRRVAQEADINHERTVKDRVQRQECQPQIDFGCPLPFTNIPSLILAGFNQAKATFLGKGDAKVLDHYQIAMNCLAEKIDDPLCHLMLMITLTVCSSSETPEVVQGSHRFSVASKRNDPGQLALVMVTRMMWFLYPGSFPWAKGSGGTAYDVAEITKKIEHKGCSNRMLRELGWVTSRSKPDSPRNTDLQLQPQEQLLKTFRDLRGALKRPDDFIRMVFRSDEEIWMDRCSSIIHG
;
A
#
# COMPACT_ATOMS: atom_id res chain seq x y z
N MET A 1 -21.42 40.30 -18.43
CA MET A 1 -21.33 40.36 -16.95
C MET A 1 -22.53 41.14 -16.42
N ARG A 2 -23.27 40.62 -15.42
CA ARG A 2 -24.25 41.39 -14.64
C ARG A 2 -23.64 41.61 -13.25
N PHE A 3 -23.38 42.87 -12.91
CA PHE A 3 -22.64 43.27 -11.72
C PHE A 3 -23.58 43.39 -10.52
N PHE A 4 -23.22 42.81 -9.37
CA PHE A 4 -23.95 42.94 -8.11
C PHE A 4 -23.19 43.89 -7.18
N LEU A 5 -23.73 45.10 -6.96
CA LEU A 5 -23.30 46.03 -5.92
C LEU A 5 -24.24 45.85 -4.73
N VAL A 6 -23.71 45.41 -3.58
CA VAL A 6 -24.51 45.05 -2.38
C VAL A 6 -24.99 46.29 -1.61
N GLU A 7 -24.41 47.46 -1.87
CA GLU A 7 -24.83 48.76 -1.29
C GLU A 7 -25.14 49.77 -2.40
N HIS A 8 -26.00 49.39 -3.33
CA HIS A 8 -26.39 50.23 -4.48
C HIS A 8 -26.76 51.67 -4.05
N GLU A 9 -27.50 51.84 -2.94
CA GLU A 9 -28.01 53.15 -2.51
C GLU A 9 -26.93 54.13 -2.05
N SER A 10 -25.84 53.66 -1.44
CA SER A 10 -24.73 54.50 -0.95
C SER A 10 -23.95 55.18 -2.07
N PHE A 11 -23.94 54.59 -3.28
CA PHE A 11 -23.16 55.07 -4.43
C PHE A 11 -24.02 55.69 -5.54
N VAL A 12 -25.35 55.58 -5.45
CA VAL A 12 -26.30 56.10 -6.45
C VAL A 12 -26.15 57.60 -6.70
N HIS A 13 -25.87 58.41 -5.67
CA HIS A 13 -25.71 59.85 -5.83
C HIS A 13 -24.42 60.21 -6.60
N ILE A 14 -23.33 59.46 -6.40
CA ILE A 14 -22.07 59.62 -7.15
C ILE A 14 -22.28 59.21 -8.60
N PHE A 15 -22.89 58.05 -8.87
CA PHE A 15 -23.18 57.60 -10.23
C PHE A 15 -24.16 58.50 -10.98
N ARG A 16 -25.09 59.17 -10.28
CA ARG A 16 -26.02 60.16 -10.87
C ARG A 16 -25.38 61.53 -11.11
N SER A 17 -24.31 61.87 -10.38
CA SER A 17 -23.57 63.14 -10.54
C SER A 17 -22.55 63.11 -11.68
N LEU A 18 -22.23 61.92 -12.20
CA LEU A 18 -21.29 61.77 -13.32
C LEU A 18 -22.05 61.93 -14.64
N PRO A 19 -21.57 62.77 -15.58
CA PRO A 19 -22.23 62.95 -16.87
C PRO A 19 -22.42 61.60 -17.56
N LEU A 20 -23.65 61.33 -18.05
CA LEU A 20 -24.02 60.08 -18.74
C LEU A 20 -23.16 59.78 -19.97
N GLU A 21 -22.50 60.80 -20.54
CA GLU A 21 -21.54 60.67 -21.64
C GLU A 21 -20.18 60.11 -21.20
N ILE A 22 -19.84 60.29 -19.92
CA ILE A 22 -18.52 60.00 -19.35
C ILE A 22 -18.54 58.65 -18.63
N PHE A 23 -19.52 58.38 -17.77
CA PHE A 23 -19.46 57.23 -16.87
C PHE A 23 -19.51 55.84 -17.56
N PRO A 24 -20.37 55.61 -18.58
CA PRO A 24 -20.30 54.38 -19.38
C PRO A 24 -19.02 54.30 -20.20
N ARG A 25 -18.52 55.43 -20.73
CA ARG A 25 -17.29 55.46 -21.55
C ARG A 25 -16.03 55.19 -20.71
N ILE A 26 -15.95 55.73 -19.50
CA ILE A 26 -14.86 55.46 -18.56
C ILE A 26 -14.86 53.98 -18.15
N MET A 27 -16.01 53.43 -17.78
CA MET A 27 -16.12 52.00 -17.44
C MET A 27 -15.81 51.09 -18.63
N CYS A 28 -16.22 51.48 -19.85
CA CYS A 28 -15.84 50.80 -21.09
C CYS A 28 -14.34 50.95 -21.42
N ALA A 29 -13.72 52.08 -21.09
CA ALA A 29 -12.29 52.28 -21.28
C ALA A 29 -11.49 51.38 -20.34
N TYR A 30 -11.89 51.28 -19.06
CA TYR A 30 -11.26 50.38 -18.10
C TYR A 30 -11.51 48.90 -18.40
N SER A 31 -12.71 48.53 -18.84
CA SER A 31 -12.95 47.14 -19.27
C SER A 31 -12.14 46.79 -20.51
N ARG A 32 -11.97 47.73 -21.45
CA ARG A 32 -11.08 47.57 -22.60
C ARG A 32 -9.60 47.48 -22.20
N LEU A 33 -9.16 48.27 -21.23
CA LEU A 33 -7.80 48.18 -20.68
C LEU A 33 -7.53 46.79 -20.10
N VAL A 34 -8.40 46.31 -19.21
CA VAL A 34 -8.28 44.97 -18.61
C VAL A 34 -8.28 43.89 -19.71
N LYS A 35 -9.18 44.01 -20.69
CA LYS A 35 -9.20 43.09 -21.84
C LYS A 35 -7.88 43.09 -22.61
N LEU A 36 -7.33 44.25 -22.96
CA LEU A 36 -6.06 44.34 -23.69
C LEU A 36 -4.90 43.69 -22.93
N VAL A 37 -4.87 43.85 -21.60
CA VAL A 37 -3.87 43.19 -20.76
C VAL A 37 -4.03 41.67 -20.79
N LEU A 38 -5.26 41.16 -20.70
CA LEU A 38 -5.52 39.72 -20.78
C LEU A 38 -5.22 39.14 -22.17
N ASP A 39 -5.64 39.82 -23.24
CA ASP A 39 -5.39 39.41 -24.63
C ASP A 39 -3.88 39.35 -24.92
N GLU A 40 -3.09 40.30 -24.40
CA GLU A 40 -1.62 40.28 -24.53
C GLU A 40 -1.00 39.10 -23.75
N MET A 41 -1.50 38.78 -22.56
CA MET A 41 -1.00 37.65 -21.78
C MET A 41 -1.35 36.31 -22.44
N GLU A 42 -2.53 36.20 -23.05
CA GLU A 42 -2.92 35.05 -23.87
C GLU A 42 -1.99 34.92 -25.10
N ARG A 43 -1.70 36.03 -25.78
CA ARG A 43 -0.76 36.04 -26.91
C ARG A 43 0.64 35.57 -26.50
N GLN A 44 1.15 36.05 -25.37
CA GLN A 44 2.45 35.60 -24.83
C GLN A 44 2.45 34.11 -24.47
N PHE A 45 1.35 33.60 -23.92
CA PHE A 45 1.16 32.18 -23.66
C PHE A 45 1.19 31.35 -24.95
N VAL A 46 0.44 31.76 -25.98
CA VAL A 46 0.40 31.06 -27.27
C VAL A 46 1.77 31.04 -27.95
N LEU A 47 2.53 32.14 -27.87
CA LEU A 47 3.87 32.22 -28.47
C LEU A 47 4.94 31.44 -27.69
N GLY A 48 4.87 31.44 -26.36
CA GLY A 48 5.88 30.82 -25.50
C GLY A 48 5.54 29.40 -25.02
N GLY A 49 4.37 28.86 -25.35
CA GLY A 49 3.90 27.56 -24.88
C GLY A 49 3.88 27.45 -23.35
N GLU A 50 4.31 26.31 -22.80
CA GLU A 50 4.38 26.08 -21.35
C GLU A 50 5.28 27.08 -20.58
N GLN A 51 6.14 27.82 -21.30
CA GLN A 51 7.01 28.86 -20.73
C GLN A 51 6.52 30.29 -21.01
N GLY A 52 5.42 30.47 -21.73
CA GLY A 52 4.93 31.80 -22.13
C GLY A 52 4.43 32.67 -20.97
N LEU A 53 3.94 32.03 -19.89
CA LEU A 53 3.55 32.69 -18.64
C LEU A 53 4.42 32.19 -17.48
N ASP A 54 5.48 32.95 -17.21
CA ASP A 54 6.26 32.81 -15.99
C ASP A 54 5.43 33.16 -14.73
N LEU A 55 6.03 32.97 -13.57
CA LEU A 55 5.37 33.19 -12.29
C LEU A 55 4.96 34.66 -12.08
N ALA A 56 5.80 35.61 -12.49
CA ALA A 56 5.53 37.03 -12.33
C ALA A 56 4.34 37.48 -13.19
N ARG A 57 4.29 37.02 -14.46
CA ARG A 57 3.14 37.27 -15.36
C ARG A 57 1.87 36.59 -14.85
N SER A 58 1.98 35.36 -14.33
CA SER A 58 0.84 34.65 -13.75
C SER A 58 0.23 35.40 -12.57
N GLU A 59 1.07 35.89 -11.65
CA GLU A 59 0.61 36.70 -10.50
C GLU A 59 0.05 38.05 -10.95
N ALA A 60 0.68 38.71 -11.91
CA ALA A 60 0.18 39.99 -12.41
C ALA A 60 -1.18 39.87 -13.09
N VAL A 61 -1.43 38.82 -13.87
CA VAL A 61 -2.75 38.51 -14.41
C VAL A 61 -3.78 38.35 -13.29
N ALA A 62 -3.43 37.59 -12.25
CA ALA A 62 -4.33 37.40 -11.10
C ALA A 62 -4.60 38.71 -10.34
N VAL A 63 -3.60 39.59 -10.20
CA VAL A 63 -3.78 40.93 -9.63
C VAL A 63 -4.72 41.77 -10.50
N VAL A 64 -4.52 41.80 -11.82
CA VAL A 64 -5.36 42.57 -12.76
C VAL A 64 -6.80 42.06 -12.75
N ASP A 65 -7.01 40.74 -12.75
CA ASP A 65 -8.33 40.14 -12.66
C ASP A 65 -9.05 40.51 -11.36
N ARG A 66 -8.34 40.43 -10.23
CA ARG A 66 -8.84 40.83 -8.91
C ARG A 66 -9.17 42.32 -8.84
N LEU A 67 -8.30 43.18 -9.36
CA LEU A 67 -8.55 44.62 -9.44
C LEU A 67 -9.74 44.92 -10.34
N GLY A 68 -9.87 44.24 -11.47
CA GLY A 68 -11.06 44.29 -12.32
C GLY A 68 -12.31 43.96 -11.52
N GLY A 69 -12.33 42.79 -10.86
CA GLY A 69 -13.42 42.37 -9.99
C GLY A 69 -13.77 43.41 -8.92
N TYR A 70 -12.78 44.01 -8.26
CA TYR A 70 -12.99 45.07 -7.27
C TYR A 70 -13.55 46.36 -7.89
N MET A 71 -12.99 46.83 -9.00
CA MET A 71 -13.44 48.04 -9.70
C MET A 71 -14.90 47.96 -10.12
N PHE A 72 -15.37 46.78 -10.54
CA PHE A 72 -16.74 46.60 -11.01
C PHE A 72 -17.75 46.18 -9.93
N SER A 73 -17.31 45.57 -8.83
CA SER A 73 -18.21 45.07 -7.76
C SER A 73 -18.11 45.84 -6.44
N GLY A 74 -17.06 46.65 -6.25
CA GLY A 74 -16.72 47.28 -4.98
C GLY A 74 -16.44 46.28 -3.84
N HIS A 75 -16.46 44.97 -4.09
CA HIS A 75 -16.48 44.00 -3.00
C HIS A 75 -15.04 43.74 -2.48
N PRO A 76 -14.77 43.97 -1.18
CA PRO A 76 -13.42 43.80 -0.61
C PRO A 76 -12.85 42.38 -0.68
N ARG A 77 -13.67 41.35 -1.00
CA ARG A 77 -13.18 39.97 -1.20
C ARG A 77 -12.24 39.83 -2.39
N HIS A 78 -12.32 40.75 -3.35
CA HIS A 78 -11.37 40.82 -4.46
C HIS A 78 -10.00 41.36 -4.03
N LEU A 79 -9.87 41.93 -2.83
CA LEU A 79 -8.66 42.56 -2.34
C LEU A 79 -8.01 41.80 -1.17
N PRO A 80 -7.32 40.67 -1.43
CA PRO A 80 -6.68 39.89 -0.37
C PRO A 80 -5.56 40.70 0.30
N ARG A 81 -5.83 41.12 1.54
CA ARG A 81 -4.91 41.94 2.36
C ARG A 81 -3.53 41.32 2.56
N THR A 82 -3.45 39.99 2.54
CA THR A 82 -2.19 39.26 2.69
C THR A 82 -1.21 39.51 1.56
N VAL A 83 -1.70 39.77 0.33
CA VAL A 83 -0.84 39.97 -0.85
C VAL A 83 -0.83 41.43 -1.29
N LEU A 84 -1.98 42.09 -1.31
CA LEU A 84 -2.09 43.44 -1.89
C LEU A 84 -1.64 44.56 -0.94
N ARG A 85 -1.61 44.31 0.38
CA ARG A 85 -1.09 45.29 1.34
C ARG A 85 0.44 45.43 1.24
N PRO A 86 1.23 44.33 1.24
CA PRO A 86 2.69 44.44 1.09
C PRO A 86 3.14 45.02 -0.25
N LEU A 87 2.28 45.00 -1.27
CA LEU A 87 2.54 45.59 -2.59
C LEU A 87 2.19 47.10 -2.66
N GLY A 88 1.61 47.67 -1.59
CA GLY A 88 1.14 49.06 -1.55
C GLY A 88 -0.15 49.32 -2.33
N THR A 89 -0.81 48.27 -2.83
CA THR A 89 -2.01 48.38 -3.65
C THR A 89 -3.20 48.88 -2.83
N LEU A 90 -3.35 48.40 -1.58
CA LEU A 90 -4.48 48.80 -0.73
C LEU A 90 -4.37 50.24 -0.26
N GLU A 91 -3.17 50.66 0.12
CA GLU A 91 -2.85 52.01 0.57
C GLU A 91 -3.15 53.01 -0.55
N SER A 92 -2.73 52.70 -1.78
CA SER A 92 -3.05 53.54 -2.94
C SER A 92 -4.56 53.61 -3.18
N LEU A 93 -5.26 52.47 -3.15
CA LEU A 93 -6.72 52.43 -3.34
C LEU A 93 -7.49 53.19 -2.24
N TRP A 94 -7.08 53.07 -0.98
CA TRP A 94 -7.70 53.77 0.15
C TRP A 94 -7.44 55.27 0.11
N ALA A 95 -6.33 55.70 -0.47
CA ALA A 95 -6.04 57.12 -0.73
C ALA A 95 -6.78 57.66 -1.98
N GLY A 96 -7.62 56.86 -2.64
CA GLY A 96 -8.30 57.24 -3.89
C GLY A 96 -7.39 57.23 -5.12
N GLY A 97 -6.21 56.62 -5.03
CA GLY A 97 -5.23 56.51 -6.08
C GLY A 97 -5.42 55.31 -7.01
N TRP A 98 -4.61 55.27 -8.07
CA TRP A 98 -4.55 54.15 -9.01
C TRP A 98 -3.97 52.90 -8.34
N PRO A 99 -4.40 51.67 -8.67
CA PRO A 99 -3.78 50.46 -8.16
C PRO A 99 -2.26 50.48 -8.36
N PHE A 100 -1.53 50.48 -7.25
CA PHE A 100 -0.07 50.50 -7.23
C PHE A 100 0.47 49.09 -7.01
N LEU A 101 1.52 48.73 -7.73
CA LEU A 101 2.29 47.52 -7.51
C LEU A 101 3.75 47.93 -7.36
N ASP A 102 4.34 47.65 -6.21
CA ASP A 102 5.76 47.93 -5.96
C ASP A 102 6.62 47.20 -7.02
N PRO A 103 7.27 47.93 -7.96
CA PRO A 103 8.06 47.32 -9.02
C PRO A 103 9.31 46.61 -8.49
N ALA A 104 9.74 46.91 -7.26
CA ALA A 104 10.83 46.19 -6.59
C ALA A 104 10.38 44.85 -5.99
N VAL A 105 9.06 44.56 -5.98
CA VAL A 105 8.48 43.28 -5.56
C VAL A 105 7.98 42.48 -6.76
N VAL A 106 7.23 43.10 -7.68
CA VAL A 106 6.82 42.48 -8.96
C VAL A 106 7.00 43.46 -10.09
N SER A 107 7.80 43.06 -11.08
CA SER A 107 7.99 43.78 -12.34
C SER A 107 7.53 42.91 -13.50
N LEU A 108 6.69 43.47 -14.36
CA LEU A 108 6.22 42.81 -15.58
C LEU A 108 7.25 42.82 -16.72
N GLY A 109 8.36 43.55 -16.54
CA GLY A 109 9.40 43.75 -17.54
C GLY A 109 8.94 44.62 -18.71
N ALA A 110 9.88 45.31 -19.36
CA ALA A 110 9.65 45.88 -20.68
C ALA A 110 9.91 44.80 -21.75
N PRO A 111 9.29 44.88 -22.94
CA PRO A 111 9.66 44.03 -24.06
C PRO A 111 11.17 44.12 -24.32
N GLY A 112 11.89 43.00 -24.24
CA GLY A 112 13.34 42.93 -24.49
C GLY A 112 14.26 43.09 -23.27
N SER A 113 13.74 43.37 -22.07
CA SER A 113 14.53 43.40 -20.83
C SER A 113 14.26 42.15 -19.98
N GLY A 114 15.23 41.26 -19.79
CA GLY A 114 15.37 40.32 -18.65
C GLY A 114 14.22 39.38 -18.24
N GLY A 115 13.04 39.44 -18.86
CA GLY A 115 11.82 38.76 -18.40
C GLY A 115 11.07 39.52 -17.29
N ALA A 116 9.86 39.05 -16.97
CA ALA A 116 9.13 39.51 -15.80
C ALA A 116 9.76 38.90 -14.54
N VAL A 117 9.87 39.68 -13.46
CA VAL A 117 10.60 39.29 -12.25
C VAL A 117 9.72 39.48 -11.03
N ILE A 118 9.74 38.48 -10.15
CA ILE A 118 9.09 38.51 -8.84
C ILE A 118 10.16 38.29 -7.76
N ASN A 119 10.27 39.25 -6.84
CA ASN A 119 11.19 39.15 -5.72
C ASN A 119 10.54 38.31 -4.61
N MET A 120 10.87 37.03 -4.59
CA MET A 120 10.30 36.11 -3.61
C MET A 120 10.71 36.43 -2.18
N GLY A 121 11.89 36.99 -1.93
CA GLY A 121 12.29 37.38 -0.57
C GLY A 121 11.40 38.48 0.05
N ARG A 122 10.80 39.33 -0.80
CA ARG A 122 9.83 40.37 -0.38
C ARG A 122 8.37 39.96 -0.60
N TRP A 123 8.12 38.83 -1.29
CA TRP A 123 6.77 38.36 -1.54
C TRP A 123 6.12 37.83 -0.25
N PRO A 124 4.80 37.99 -0.07
CA PRO A 124 4.14 37.53 1.15
C PRO A 124 4.12 36.01 1.30
N HIS A 125 4.44 35.53 2.49
CA HIS A 125 4.46 34.11 2.83
C HIS A 125 3.38 33.75 3.86
N SER A 126 2.91 32.52 3.77
CA SER A 126 2.01 31.90 4.75
C SER A 126 2.76 31.71 6.07
N ALA A 127 2.26 32.34 7.14
CA ALA A 127 2.83 32.18 8.48
C ALA A 127 2.79 30.72 8.99
N ARG A 128 1.88 29.89 8.46
CA ARG A 128 1.73 28.48 8.85
C ARG A 128 2.71 27.55 8.14
N THR A 129 2.96 27.79 6.86
CA THR A 129 3.70 26.84 6.00
C THR A 129 5.02 27.39 5.48
N GLY A 130 5.30 28.68 5.69
CA GLY A 130 6.46 29.36 5.13
C GLY A 130 6.45 29.48 3.60
N ARG A 131 5.37 29.07 2.92
CA ARG A 131 5.25 29.07 1.45
C ARG A 131 4.70 30.40 0.92
N PRO A 132 5.08 30.82 -0.29
CA PRO A 132 4.55 32.05 -0.90
C PRO A 132 3.03 31.98 -1.06
N VAL A 133 2.33 33.08 -0.77
CA VAL A 133 0.90 33.20 -1.00
C VAL A 133 0.67 33.65 -2.43
N LEU A 134 0.25 32.74 -3.30
CA LEU A 134 0.09 32.98 -4.74
C LEU A 134 -1.38 33.23 -5.09
N LEU A 135 -1.67 34.36 -5.75
CA LEU A 135 -3.02 34.72 -6.18
C LEU A 135 -3.48 33.86 -7.35
N HIS A 136 -2.62 33.58 -8.31
CA HIS A 136 -3.01 32.80 -9.49
C HIS A 136 -3.39 31.35 -9.12
N VAL A 137 -2.78 30.79 -8.07
CA VAL A 137 -3.15 29.46 -7.53
C VAL A 137 -4.59 29.45 -7.02
N ARG A 138 -5.06 30.56 -6.43
CA ARG A 138 -6.46 30.68 -5.98
C ARG A 138 -7.43 30.77 -7.16
N GLU A 139 -7.06 31.46 -8.24
CA GLU A 139 -7.86 31.44 -9.47
C GLU A 139 -7.93 30.04 -10.08
N LEU A 140 -6.79 29.35 -10.16
CA LEU A 140 -6.74 27.99 -10.65
C LEU A 140 -7.60 27.05 -9.82
N HIS A 141 -7.64 27.25 -8.50
CA HIS A 141 -8.49 26.48 -7.60
C HIS A 141 -9.96 26.70 -7.92
N HIS A 142 -10.35 27.95 -8.16
CA HIS A 142 -11.73 28.30 -8.46
C HIS A 142 -12.20 27.74 -9.81
N HIS A 143 -11.39 27.90 -10.87
CA HIS A 143 -11.79 27.55 -12.23
C HIS A 143 -11.55 26.07 -12.59
N TYR A 144 -10.46 25.47 -12.09
CA TYR A 144 -10.00 24.14 -12.49
C TYR A 144 -9.93 23.16 -11.32
N GLY A 145 -10.28 23.60 -10.11
CA GLY A 145 -10.36 22.77 -8.93
C GLY A 145 -9.03 22.57 -8.19
N ALA A 146 -9.14 21.95 -7.02
CA ALA A 146 -8.04 21.82 -6.06
C ALA A 146 -6.80 21.12 -6.60
N ARG A 147 -6.96 20.13 -7.49
CA ARG A 147 -5.84 19.36 -8.04
C ARG A 147 -4.94 20.22 -8.92
N VAL A 148 -5.50 20.97 -9.86
CA VAL A 148 -4.73 21.83 -10.78
C VAL A 148 -4.02 22.94 -10.03
N ALA A 149 -4.71 23.58 -9.08
CA ALA A 149 -4.12 24.57 -8.20
C ALA A 149 -2.93 24.02 -7.41
N SER A 150 -3.11 22.85 -6.79
CA SER A 150 -2.05 22.22 -6.00
C SER A 150 -0.85 21.83 -6.86
N CYS A 151 -1.07 21.31 -8.08
CA CYS A 151 0.02 21.03 -9.03
C CYS A 151 0.87 22.28 -9.28
N ARG A 152 0.22 23.42 -9.53
CA ARG A 152 0.91 24.67 -9.83
C ARG A 152 1.64 25.22 -8.61
N GLU A 153 1.00 25.21 -7.44
CA GLU A 153 1.61 25.62 -6.17
C GLU A 153 2.88 24.81 -5.87
N ILE A 154 2.80 23.49 -6.02
CA ILE A 154 3.94 22.56 -5.84
C ILE A 154 5.06 22.88 -6.83
N ALA A 155 4.74 23.03 -8.12
CA ALA A 155 5.73 23.33 -9.14
C ALA A 155 6.46 24.65 -8.88
N VAL A 156 5.73 25.70 -8.47
CA VAL A 156 6.30 27.00 -8.11
C VAL A 156 7.18 26.89 -6.87
N TRP A 157 6.71 26.18 -5.84
CA TRP A 157 7.49 25.99 -4.62
C TRP A 157 8.82 25.29 -4.90
N PHE A 158 8.82 24.20 -5.67
CA PHE A 158 10.05 23.51 -6.04
C PHE A 158 10.99 24.32 -6.92
N ALA A 159 10.45 25.18 -7.80
CA ALA A 159 11.27 26.12 -8.57
C ALA A 159 11.99 27.13 -7.67
N GLN A 160 11.42 27.49 -6.51
CA GLN A 160 12.03 28.44 -5.56
C GLN A 160 13.07 27.81 -4.63
N LEU A 161 12.91 26.54 -4.28
CA LEU A 161 13.85 25.84 -3.40
C LEU A 161 15.27 25.72 -4.02
N GLY A 162 15.38 25.86 -5.35
CA GLY A 162 16.64 25.81 -6.09
C GLY A 162 17.26 24.41 -6.19
N GLU A 163 18.36 24.29 -6.93
CA GLU A 163 19.01 23.01 -7.23
C GLU A 163 19.64 22.31 -6.00
N HIS A 164 19.82 23.06 -4.91
CA HIS A 164 20.43 22.57 -3.67
C HIS A 164 19.42 22.17 -2.59
N ALA A 165 18.11 22.29 -2.86
CA ALA A 165 17.04 21.95 -1.92
C ALA A 165 17.18 20.57 -1.27
N PHE A 166 17.72 19.62 -2.05
CA PHE A 166 17.95 18.24 -1.66
C PHE A 166 19.41 17.85 -1.80
N ALA A 167 20.34 18.77 -1.50
CA ALA A 167 21.78 18.48 -1.53
C ALA A 167 22.23 17.53 -0.40
N SER A 168 21.37 17.24 0.58
CA SER A 168 21.72 16.41 1.75
C SER A 168 20.62 15.41 2.12
N LYS A 169 21.03 14.28 2.69
CA LYS A 169 20.10 13.26 3.22
C LYS A 169 19.19 13.82 4.33
N THR A 170 19.68 14.77 5.11
CA THR A 170 18.92 15.45 6.18
C THR A 170 17.80 16.31 5.61
N ALA A 171 18.05 17.04 4.51
CA ALA A 171 17.01 17.80 3.81
C ALA A 171 15.92 16.90 3.22
N VAL A 172 16.31 15.74 2.66
CA VAL A 172 15.34 14.73 2.19
C VAL A 172 14.51 14.17 3.36
N ALA A 173 15.14 13.89 4.50
CA ALA A 173 14.45 13.37 5.68
C ALA A 173 13.45 14.37 6.26
N ALA A 174 13.84 15.64 6.41
CA ALA A 174 12.95 16.69 6.88
C ALA A 174 11.74 16.87 5.95
N PHE A 175 11.98 16.88 4.63
CA PHE A 175 10.90 16.95 3.65
C PHE A 175 9.99 15.71 3.69
N ALA A 176 10.56 14.51 3.77
CA ALA A 176 9.78 13.28 3.83
C ALA A 176 8.93 13.19 5.11
N GLU A 177 9.44 13.71 6.24
CA GLU A 177 8.67 13.84 7.46
C GLU A 177 7.48 14.79 7.29
N GLU A 178 7.69 15.98 6.72
CA GLU A 178 6.62 16.93 6.39
C GLU A 178 5.60 16.31 5.42
N LEU A 179 6.08 15.65 4.36
CA LEU A 179 5.22 14.96 3.38
C LEU A 179 4.30 13.93 4.05
N VAL A 180 4.85 13.12 4.96
CA VAL A 180 4.08 12.07 5.64
C VAL A 180 3.08 12.70 6.61
N ARG A 181 3.51 13.64 7.46
CA ARG A 181 2.69 14.21 8.53
C ARG A 181 1.64 15.21 8.03
N GLU A 182 2.01 16.08 7.10
CA GLU A 182 1.16 17.20 6.67
C GLU A 182 0.30 16.86 5.45
N LEU A 183 0.72 15.89 4.63
CA LEU A 183 -0.01 15.52 3.40
C LEU A 183 -0.53 14.10 3.43
N TRP A 184 0.32 13.09 3.62
CA TRP A 184 -0.09 11.69 3.51
C TRP A 184 -1.11 11.31 4.59
N VAL A 185 -0.81 11.55 5.87
CA VAL A 185 -1.70 11.20 7.00
C VAL A 185 -3.06 11.88 6.88
N PRO A 186 -3.16 13.22 6.69
CA PRO A 186 -4.46 13.89 6.61
C PRO A 186 -5.26 13.49 5.36
N GLN A 187 -4.63 13.41 4.19
CA GLN A 187 -5.34 13.06 2.95
C GLN A 187 -5.84 11.63 2.96
N THR A 188 -5.08 10.71 3.56
CA THR A 188 -5.48 9.30 3.70
C THR A 188 -6.61 9.16 4.71
N LYS A 189 -6.59 9.90 5.83
CA LYS A 189 -7.73 10.00 6.76
C LYS A 189 -8.99 10.48 6.06
N THR A 190 -8.91 11.61 5.35
CA THR A 190 -10.05 12.17 4.61
C THR A 190 -10.60 11.17 3.59
N PHE A 191 -9.74 10.48 2.86
CA PHE A 191 -10.15 9.44 1.92
C PHE A 191 -10.93 8.31 2.62
N ILE A 192 -10.36 7.71 3.66
CA ILE A 192 -11.00 6.61 4.39
C ILE A 192 -12.36 7.05 4.96
N MET A 193 -12.41 8.23 5.56
CA MET A 193 -13.64 8.79 6.13
C MET A 193 -14.72 8.99 5.08
N GLN A 194 -14.40 9.62 3.95
CA GLN A 194 -15.34 9.81 2.85
C GLN A 194 -15.85 8.47 2.32
N GLN A 195 -14.97 7.47 2.16
CA GLN A 195 -15.36 6.16 1.68
C GLN A 195 -16.23 5.40 2.67
N LEU A 196 -15.94 5.48 3.97
CA LEU A 196 -16.75 4.84 5.01
C LEU A 196 -18.12 5.50 5.15
N ARG A 197 -18.20 6.84 5.16
CA ARG A 197 -19.49 7.56 5.20
C ARG A 197 -20.32 7.24 3.98
N ARG A 198 -19.71 7.26 2.81
CA ARG A 198 -20.36 6.86 1.57
C ARG A 198 -20.92 5.45 1.66
N ARG A 199 -20.16 4.48 2.15
CA ARG A 199 -20.62 3.09 2.29
C ARG A 199 -21.70 2.91 3.36
N LEU A 200 -21.65 3.70 4.44
CA LEU A 200 -22.63 3.72 5.51
C LEU A 200 -24.00 4.24 5.00
N HIS A 201 -23.98 5.31 4.21
CA HIS A 201 -25.19 6.02 3.76
C HIS A 201 -25.71 5.57 2.38
N GLU A 202 -24.84 5.15 1.45
CA GLU A 202 -25.18 4.77 0.06
C GLU A 202 -25.21 3.25 -0.19
N GLY A 203 -24.92 2.42 0.82
CA GLY A 203 -24.95 0.97 0.69
C GLY A 203 -26.35 0.47 0.32
N GLY A 204 -26.51 0.01 -0.92
CA GLY A 204 -27.77 -0.53 -1.47
C GLY A 204 -28.46 -1.49 -0.50
N GLY A 205 -29.79 -1.37 -0.45
CA GLY A 205 -30.65 -2.17 0.41
C GLY A 205 -30.47 -3.66 0.17
N ASP A 206 -29.67 -4.29 1.00
CA ASP A 206 -29.77 -5.73 1.24
C ASP A 206 -30.99 -5.98 2.14
N PRO A 207 -31.96 -6.85 1.80
CA PRO A 207 -33.26 -6.93 2.46
C PRO A 207 -33.22 -7.45 3.91
N GLY A 208 -32.04 -7.81 4.43
CA GLY A 208 -31.91 -8.62 5.65
C GLY A 208 -31.90 -7.88 6.98
N ARG A 209 -31.53 -6.58 7.05
CA ARG A 209 -31.60 -5.77 8.29
C ARG A 209 -31.38 -4.27 8.00
N PRO A 210 -32.38 -3.40 8.21
CA PRO A 210 -32.15 -1.96 8.16
C PRO A 210 -31.21 -1.53 9.29
N ILE A 211 -30.17 -0.75 8.96
CA ILE A 211 -29.30 -0.13 9.95
C ILE A 211 -30.11 0.96 10.65
N THR A 212 -30.20 0.90 11.98
CA THR A 212 -30.91 1.92 12.77
C THR A 212 -30.13 3.23 12.79
N MET A 213 -30.82 4.36 13.00
CA MET A 213 -30.17 5.66 13.18
C MET A 213 -29.13 5.66 14.31
N GLU A 214 -29.38 4.87 15.37
CA GLU A 214 -28.46 4.70 16.49
C GLU A 214 -27.17 3.96 16.08
N ASN A 215 -27.28 2.96 15.21
CA ASN A 215 -26.12 2.26 14.63
C ASN A 215 -25.29 3.18 13.73
N ILE A 216 -25.95 4.04 12.95
CA ILE A 216 -25.29 5.07 12.13
C ILE A 216 -24.53 6.05 13.02
N ALA A 217 -25.17 6.58 14.07
CA ALA A 217 -24.57 7.51 15.02
C ALA A 217 -23.36 6.89 15.74
N SER A 218 -23.46 5.61 16.11
CA SER A 218 -22.35 4.86 16.72
C SER A 218 -21.17 4.68 15.77
N CYS A 219 -21.44 4.37 14.49
CA CYS A 219 -20.41 4.29 13.46
C CYS A 219 -19.73 5.65 13.22
N GLU A 220 -20.51 6.74 13.08
CA GLU A 220 -19.97 8.09 12.91
C GLU A 220 -19.12 8.54 14.11
N THR A 221 -19.51 8.16 15.33
CA THR A 221 -18.73 8.42 16.55
C THR A 221 -17.38 7.70 16.52
N ALA A 222 -17.37 6.42 16.14
CA ALA A 222 -16.13 5.66 16.00
C ALA A 222 -15.21 6.21 14.90
N MET A 223 -15.81 6.64 13.79
CA MET A 223 -15.11 7.26 12.67
C MET A 223 -14.51 8.62 13.07
N ALA A 224 -15.26 9.47 13.77
CA ALA A 224 -14.76 10.75 14.28
C ALA A 224 -13.64 10.57 15.31
N ALA A 225 -13.77 9.58 16.21
CA ALA A 225 -12.73 9.25 17.18
C ALA A 225 -11.44 8.78 16.51
N TRP A 226 -11.53 8.01 15.42
CA TRP A 226 -10.38 7.60 14.62
C TRP A 226 -9.75 8.76 13.84
N GLU A 227 -10.57 9.63 13.23
CA GLU A 227 -10.10 10.81 12.50
C GLU A 227 -9.31 11.77 13.41
N ALA A 228 -9.79 11.99 14.63
CA ALA A 228 -9.14 12.84 15.63
C ALA A 228 -7.89 12.19 16.27
N ALA A 229 -7.74 10.87 16.20
CA ALA A 229 -6.66 10.17 16.88
C ALA A 229 -5.29 10.43 16.21
N PRO A 230 -4.23 10.78 16.96
CA PRO A 230 -2.89 10.94 16.40
C PRO A 230 -2.29 9.60 15.97
N ASP A 231 -2.70 8.50 16.62
CA ASP A 231 -2.24 7.12 16.37
C ASP A 231 -3.12 6.36 15.37
N ALA A 232 -3.89 7.06 14.53
CA ALA A 232 -4.90 6.49 13.64
C ALA A 232 -4.39 5.35 12.73
N PHE A 233 -3.12 5.38 12.33
CA PHE A 233 -2.48 4.39 11.46
C PHE A 233 -1.75 3.26 12.21
N THR A 234 -1.95 3.14 13.52
CA THR A 234 -1.53 1.96 14.29
C THR A 234 -2.56 0.84 14.15
N TRP A 235 -2.13 -0.41 14.38
CA TRP A 235 -2.99 -1.57 14.39
C TRP A 235 -4.06 -1.49 15.49
N LYS A 236 -3.66 -0.97 16.66
CA LYS A 236 -4.58 -0.74 17.79
C LYS A 236 -5.70 0.23 17.42
N ALA A 237 -5.39 1.33 16.72
CA ALA A 237 -6.39 2.27 16.25
C ALA A 237 -7.31 1.68 15.19
N LEU A 238 -6.78 0.88 14.26
CA LEU A 238 -7.59 0.17 13.27
C LEU A 238 -8.56 -0.82 13.93
N GLN A 239 -8.09 -1.61 14.91
CA GLN A 239 -8.96 -2.53 15.65
C GLN A 239 -10.06 -1.81 16.44
N ARG A 240 -9.79 -0.60 16.96
CA ARG A 240 -10.81 0.25 17.59
C ARG A 240 -11.85 0.71 16.57
N LEU A 241 -11.41 1.19 15.42
CA LEU A 241 -12.29 1.59 14.31
C LEU A 241 -13.16 0.41 13.83
N CYS A 242 -12.56 -0.74 13.52
CA CYS A 242 -13.30 -1.93 13.07
C CYS A 242 -14.32 -2.42 14.12
N ARG A 243 -14.02 -2.32 15.41
CA ARG A 243 -14.97 -2.63 16.49
C ARG A 243 -16.16 -1.67 16.49
N GLY A 244 -15.92 -0.37 16.35
CA GLY A 244 -16.98 0.63 16.28
C GLY A 244 -17.85 0.55 15.02
N LEU A 245 -17.27 0.05 13.91
CA LEU A 245 -17.98 -0.14 12.65
C LEU A 245 -18.82 -1.44 12.58
N ARG A 246 -18.73 -2.34 13.58
CA ARG A 246 -19.47 -3.63 13.57
C ARG A 246 -20.98 -3.45 13.38
N LEU A 247 -21.54 -2.37 13.91
CA LEU A 247 -22.97 -2.07 13.83
C LEU A 247 -23.42 -1.66 12.42
N GLY A 248 -22.50 -1.24 11.55
CA GLY A 248 -22.76 -0.98 10.13
C GLY A 248 -22.65 -2.24 9.24
N GLY A 249 -22.31 -3.39 9.82
CA GLY A 249 -22.25 -4.69 9.13
C GLY A 249 -21.20 -4.76 8.01
N GLU A 250 -21.44 -5.64 7.03
CA GLU A 250 -20.54 -5.84 5.88
C GLU A 250 -20.34 -4.56 5.03
N ARG A 251 -21.29 -3.62 5.10
CA ARG A 251 -21.25 -2.37 4.34
C ARG A 251 -20.03 -1.54 4.67
N VAL A 252 -19.58 -1.51 5.92
CA VAL A 252 -18.43 -0.73 6.40
C VAL A 252 -17.25 -1.60 6.86
N ALA A 253 -17.33 -2.92 6.65
CA ALA A 253 -16.26 -3.84 7.00
C ALA A 253 -14.96 -3.50 6.24
N ILE A 254 -13.85 -3.60 6.98
CA ILE A 254 -12.48 -3.42 6.50
C ILE A 254 -11.76 -4.77 6.73
N ALA A 255 -11.39 -5.43 5.64
CA ALA A 255 -10.62 -6.66 5.64
C ALA A 255 -9.11 -6.37 5.68
N VAL A 256 -8.32 -7.34 6.10
CA VAL A 256 -6.87 -7.28 6.05
C VAL A 256 -6.44 -8.09 4.83
N SER A 257 -5.74 -7.44 3.91
CA SER A 257 -5.17 -8.09 2.73
C SER A 257 -3.76 -8.56 3.07
N ASN A 258 -3.49 -9.85 2.83
CA ASN A 258 -2.15 -10.43 2.89
C ASN A 258 -1.44 -10.33 1.52
N GLU A 259 -2.07 -9.74 0.51
CA GLU A 259 -1.49 -9.58 -0.82
C GLU A 259 -0.65 -8.30 -0.89
N LYS A 260 0.49 -8.37 -1.58
CA LYS A 260 1.29 -7.18 -1.93
C LYS A 260 0.47 -6.36 -2.94
N GLY A 261 -0.16 -5.28 -2.47
CA GLY A 261 -0.95 -4.38 -3.31
C GLY A 261 -0.19 -3.97 -4.58
N ARG A 262 -0.82 -4.16 -5.74
CA ARG A 262 -0.33 -3.65 -7.04
C ARG A 262 -1.23 -2.53 -7.54
N ASP A 263 -0.55 -1.48 -8.03
CA ASP A 263 -1.01 -0.51 -9.02
C ASP A 263 -1.86 0.73 -8.62
N SER A 264 -2.04 1.09 -7.34
CA SER A 264 -2.40 2.49 -7.00
C SER A 264 -2.25 2.84 -5.53
N PHE A 265 -1.51 3.91 -5.24
CA PHE A 265 -1.19 4.31 -3.87
C PHE A 265 -1.93 5.55 -3.37
N ALA A 266 -2.75 6.23 -4.20
CA ALA A 266 -3.26 7.55 -3.87
C ALA A 266 -4.72 7.80 -4.26
N ALA A 267 -5.42 8.61 -3.45
CA ALA A 267 -6.78 9.03 -3.74
C ALA A 267 -6.80 10.00 -4.94
N LYS A 268 -7.92 10.08 -5.67
CA LYS A 268 -8.07 10.91 -6.88
C LYS A 268 -7.67 12.39 -6.68
N ASN A 269 -7.86 12.89 -5.46
CA ASN A 269 -7.60 14.28 -5.09
C ASN A 269 -6.34 14.43 -4.20
N ALA A 270 -5.57 13.36 -3.99
CA ALA A 270 -4.36 13.42 -3.20
C ALA A 270 -3.26 14.20 -3.93
N THR A 271 -2.58 15.07 -3.21
CA THR A 271 -1.51 15.94 -3.75
C THR A 271 -0.13 15.46 -3.35
N TRP A 272 -0.02 14.60 -2.33
CA TRP A 272 1.25 14.03 -1.88
C TRP A 272 2.02 13.26 -2.98
N PRO A 273 1.40 12.51 -3.93
CA PRO A 273 2.17 11.78 -4.94
C PRO A 273 2.89 12.71 -5.91
N LEU A 274 2.21 13.80 -6.29
CA LEU A 274 2.78 14.84 -7.13
C LEU A 274 3.88 15.59 -6.38
N THR A 275 3.65 15.91 -5.10
CA THR A 275 4.64 16.57 -4.24
C THR A 275 5.92 15.74 -4.14
N LEU A 276 5.79 14.42 -3.91
CA LEU A 276 6.92 13.48 -3.89
C LEU A 276 7.61 13.38 -5.26
N HIS A 277 6.83 13.33 -6.34
CA HIS A 277 7.37 13.26 -7.69
C HIS A 277 8.24 14.48 -8.04
N PHE A 278 7.76 15.69 -7.76
CA PHE A 278 8.56 16.91 -7.95
C PHE A 278 9.79 16.93 -7.05
N ALA A 279 9.70 16.44 -5.82
CA ALA A 279 10.85 16.33 -4.92
C ALA A 279 11.93 15.39 -5.48
N ILE A 280 11.53 14.22 -5.98
CA ILE A 280 12.45 13.24 -6.58
C ILE A 280 13.12 13.83 -7.83
N ILE A 281 12.37 14.51 -8.70
CA ILE A 281 12.94 15.15 -9.90
C ILE A 281 13.98 16.20 -9.51
N ASN A 282 13.67 17.07 -8.54
CA ASN A 282 14.61 18.10 -8.10
C ASN A 282 15.82 17.51 -7.37
N GLY A 283 15.62 16.46 -6.55
CA GLY A 283 16.73 15.75 -5.90
C GLY A 283 17.67 15.04 -6.88
N ARG A 284 17.20 14.67 -8.07
CA ARG A 284 18.05 14.14 -9.16
C ARG A 284 18.84 15.23 -9.88
N LYS A 285 18.36 16.47 -9.90
CA LYS A 285 19.03 17.61 -10.53
C LYS A 285 20.16 18.20 -9.66
N SER A 286 20.19 17.88 -8.37
CA SER A 286 21.25 18.32 -7.45
C SER A 286 22.61 17.70 -7.82
N ALA A 287 23.70 18.44 -7.58
CA ALA A 287 25.06 18.10 -8.03
C ALA A 287 25.55 16.68 -7.62
N ASP A 288 25.11 16.18 -6.46
CA ASP A 288 25.46 14.84 -5.94
C ASP A 288 24.41 13.75 -6.23
N GLY A 289 23.30 14.10 -6.88
CA GLY A 289 22.24 13.19 -7.35
C GLY A 289 21.71 12.21 -6.29
N ILE A 290 20.60 12.53 -5.63
CA ILE A 290 20.01 11.60 -4.64
C ILE A 290 19.35 10.40 -5.34
N GLY A 291 19.97 9.24 -5.21
CA GLY A 291 19.48 7.98 -5.76
C GLY A 291 18.13 7.53 -5.19
N VAL A 292 17.39 6.75 -5.99
CA VAL A 292 16.06 6.22 -5.63
C VAL A 292 16.09 5.40 -4.34
N GLY A 293 17.18 4.67 -4.07
CA GLY A 293 17.32 3.89 -2.82
C GLY A 293 17.32 4.75 -1.55
N ILE A 294 17.87 5.97 -1.61
CA ILE A 294 17.86 6.91 -0.46
C ILE A 294 16.44 7.41 -0.22
N TRP A 295 15.69 7.77 -1.27
CA TRP A 295 14.29 8.16 -1.15
C TRP A 295 13.43 7.05 -0.54
N VAL A 296 13.61 5.80 -0.99
CA VAL A 296 12.90 4.64 -0.43
C VAL A 296 13.23 4.45 1.05
N ALA A 297 14.51 4.47 1.41
CA ALA A 297 14.95 4.29 2.80
C ALA A 297 14.43 5.40 3.72
N VAL A 298 14.52 6.67 3.28
CA VAL A 298 14.08 7.82 4.05
C VAL A 298 12.57 7.83 4.23
N VAL A 299 11.79 7.64 3.16
CA VAL A 299 10.32 7.59 3.25
C VAL A 299 9.88 6.43 4.14
N THR A 300 10.51 5.25 4.01
CA THR A 300 10.23 4.10 4.88
C THR A 300 10.53 4.43 6.35
N GLY A 301 11.67 5.08 6.63
CA GLY A 301 12.03 5.56 7.96
C GLY A 301 11.02 6.56 8.52
N CYS A 302 10.52 7.50 7.71
CA CYS A 302 9.50 8.47 8.12
C CYS A 302 8.15 7.80 8.41
N PHE A 303 7.75 6.77 7.64
CA PHE A 303 6.55 5.99 7.92
C PHE A 303 6.64 5.25 9.26
N LEU A 304 7.79 4.64 9.53
CA LEU A 304 8.06 3.98 10.82
C LEU A 304 8.08 4.98 11.98
N ALA A 305 8.77 6.12 11.81
CA ALA A 305 8.84 7.18 12.82
C ALA A 305 7.48 7.84 13.10
N ALA A 306 6.57 7.84 12.12
CA ALA A 306 5.19 8.29 12.28
C ALA A 306 4.26 7.23 12.89
N GLY A 307 4.76 6.02 13.21
CA GLY A 307 3.97 4.94 13.78
C GLY A 307 2.93 4.36 12.82
N ILE A 308 3.21 4.40 11.50
CA ILE A 308 2.32 3.89 10.47
C ILE A 308 2.55 2.39 10.31
N GLU A 309 1.58 1.59 10.74
CA GLU A 309 1.64 0.12 10.74
C GLU A 309 0.80 -0.51 9.62
N TRP A 310 -0.09 0.26 9.00
CA TRP A 310 -0.94 -0.20 7.91
C TRP A 310 -1.27 0.92 6.92
N VAL A 311 -1.61 0.54 5.69
CA VAL A 311 -2.03 1.45 4.63
C VAL A 311 -3.27 0.89 3.92
N PRO A 312 -4.10 1.74 3.29
CA PRO A 312 -5.21 1.24 2.47
C PRO A 312 -4.68 0.44 1.27
N ASP A 313 -5.34 -0.66 0.97
CA ASP A 313 -4.97 -1.55 -0.15
C ASP A 313 -5.48 -1.00 -1.49
N SER A 314 -5.02 -1.58 -2.59
CA SER A 314 -5.36 -1.18 -3.95
C SER A 314 -6.01 -2.33 -4.72
N ALA A 315 -7.21 -2.10 -5.26
CA ALA A 315 -7.89 -3.06 -6.14
C ALA A 315 -8.08 -2.42 -7.53
N ARG A 316 -7.69 -3.13 -8.59
CA ARG A 316 -7.79 -2.67 -10.00
C ARG A 316 -7.19 -1.27 -10.21
N GLY A 317 -6.05 -1.00 -9.57
CA GLY A 317 -5.38 0.30 -9.70
C GLY A 317 -6.13 1.48 -9.07
N ARG A 318 -6.92 1.25 -8.02
CA ARG A 318 -7.50 2.31 -7.17
C ARG A 318 -7.41 1.93 -5.69
N LEU A 319 -7.13 2.92 -4.84
CA LEU A 319 -7.24 2.74 -3.39
C LEU A 319 -8.64 2.26 -2.99
N THR A 320 -8.68 1.34 -2.03
CA THR A 320 -9.93 0.84 -1.45
C THR A 320 -9.96 1.12 0.05
N SER A 321 -11.17 1.30 0.59
CA SER A 321 -11.41 1.26 2.05
C SER A 321 -11.89 -0.11 2.52
N ARG A 322 -11.92 -1.11 1.61
CA ARG A 322 -12.43 -2.46 1.88
C ARG A 322 -11.34 -3.39 2.36
N SER A 323 -10.11 -3.15 1.96
CA SER A 323 -8.95 -3.88 2.44
C SER A 323 -7.83 -2.92 2.86
N VAL A 324 -7.03 -3.36 3.83
CA VAL A 324 -5.80 -2.69 4.25
C VAL A 324 -4.64 -3.66 4.19
N VAL A 325 -3.46 -3.15 3.88
CA VAL A 325 -2.20 -3.90 3.89
C VAL A 325 -1.46 -3.55 5.18
N ARG A 326 -1.04 -4.58 5.92
CA ARG A 326 -0.16 -4.42 7.08
C ARG A 326 1.27 -4.18 6.59
N LEU A 327 1.90 -3.11 7.05
CA LEU A 327 3.30 -2.84 6.74
C LEU A 327 4.17 -3.71 7.66
N GLY A 328 4.70 -4.81 7.11
CA GLY A 328 5.73 -5.61 7.77
C GLY A 328 7.09 -4.93 7.62
N GLY A 329 7.53 -4.21 8.65
CA GLY A 329 8.82 -3.52 8.64
C GLY A 329 9.45 -3.46 10.03
N GLN A 330 10.23 -4.49 10.37
CA GLN A 330 11.33 -4.33 11.32
C GLN A 330 12.24 -3.21 10.79
N ALA A 331 12.68 -2.30 11.67
CA ALA A 331 13.63 -1.26 11.33
C ALA A 331 14.99 -1.87 10.94
N THR A 332 15.22 -2.13 9.66
CA THR A 332 16.55 -2.35 9.11
C THR A 332 17.19 -1.02 8.70
N VAL A 333 17.21 -0.04 9.60
CA VAL A 333 18.19 1.04 9.51
C VAL A 333 19.31 0.65 10.47
N GLN A 334 20.35 0.01 9.94
CA GLN A 334 21.58 -0.14 10.69
C GLN A 334 22.16 1.27 10.91
N PRO A 335 22.32 1.74 12.17
CA PRO A 335 23.08 2.94 12.42
C PRO A 335 24.53 2.65 12.03
N ALA A 336 25.02 3.28 10.97
CA ALA A 336 26.44 3.21 10.66
C ALA A 336 27.20 3.98 11.74
N PRO A 337 28.21 3.38 12.39
CA PRO A 337 28.99 4.07 13.42
C PRO A 337 29.74 5.25 12.79
N PHE A 338 29.71 6.40 13.44
CA PHE A 338 30.35 7.62 12.96
C PHE A 338 31.81 7.66 13.41
N GLY A 339 32.73 7.66 12.44
CA GLY A 339 34.15 7.94 12.67
C GLY A 339 35.10 7.10 11.80
N PRO A 340 36.38 7.51 11.69
CA PRO A 340 37.39 6.78 10.94
C PRO A 340 37.55 5.34 11.48
N PRO A 341 37.80 4.34 10.61
CA PRO A 341 38.05 2.96 11.02
C PRO A 341 39.18 2.88 12.06
N GLY A 342 38.95 2.18 13.17
CA GLY A 342 39.94 2.01 14.25
C GLY A 342 39.96 3.07 15.35
N SER A 343 39.09 4.10 15.28
CA SER A 343 38.98 5.07 16.39
C SER A 343 38.30 4.46 17.63
N LEU A 344 38.82 4.77 18.82
CA LEU A 344 38.25 4.33 20.11
C LEU A 344 36.76 4.69 20.25
N ARG A 345 36.35 5.83 19.67
CA ARG A 345 34.96 6.30 19.64
C ARG A 345 34.05 5.38 18.81
N ARG A 346 34.55 4.84 17.70
CA ARG A 346 33.83 3.88 16.85
C ARG A 346 33.71 2.52 17.50
N VAL A 347 34.79 2.05 18.16
CA VAL A 347 34.77 0.77 18.90
C VAL A 347 33.81 0.81 20.08
N ALA A 348 33.76 1.92 20.82
CA ALA A 348 32.80 2.11 21.91
C ALA A 348 31.35 2.15 21.40
N GLN A 349 31.08 2.87 20.30
CA GLN A 349 29.75 2.90 19.69
C GLN A 349 29.34 1.54 19.11
N GLU A 350 30.25 0.78 18.50
CA GLU A 350 29.99 -0.57 18.01
C GLU A 350 29.68 -1.55 19.17
N ALA A 351 30.33 -1.38 20.33
CA ALA A 351 30.04 -2.16 21.54
C ALA A 351 28.66 -1.82 22.15
N ASP A 352 28.30 -0.54 22.24
CA ASP A 352 26.99 -0.10 22.74
C ASP A 352 25.85 -0.55 21.81
N ILE A 353 26.03 -0.45 20.49
CA ILE A 353 25.06 -0.94 19.49
C ILE A 353 24.87 -2.46 19.63
N ASN A 354 25.94 -3.22 19.88
CA ASN A 354 25.86 -4.67 20.08
C ASN A 354 25.21 -5.05 21.42
N HIS A 355 25.44 -4.26 22.48
CA HIS A 355 24.80 -4.45 23.78
C HIS A 355 23.30 -4.16 23.73
N GLU A 356 22.89 -3.05 23.09
CA GLU A 356 21.47 -2.75 22.87
C GLU A 356 20.78 -3.79 21.98
N ARG A 357 21.47 -4.34 20.98
CA ARG A 357 20.97 -5.47 20.17
C ARG A 357 20.72 -6.71 21.01
N THR A 358 21.66 -7.08 21.88
CA THR A 358 21.49 -8.27 22.73
C THR A 358 20.40 -8.10 23.79
N VAL A 359 20.18 -6.88 24.28
CA VAL A 359 19.10 -6.56 25.23
C VAL A 359 17.74 -6.51 24.51
N LYS A 360 17.64 -5.87 23.34
CA LYS A 360 16.40 -5.84 22.53
C LYS A 360 16.02 -7.23 22.01
N ASP A 361 16.99 -8.04 21.57
CA ASP A 361 16.73 -9.43 21.15
C ASP A 361 16.22 -10.30 22.32
N ARG A 362 16.67 -10.05 23.56
CA ARG A 362 16.18 -10.78 24.74
C ARG A 362 14.75 -10.39 25.13
N VAL A 363 14.41 -9.10 25.05
CA VAL A 363 13.06 -8.61 25.35
C VAL A 363 12.06 -9.00 24.25
N GLN A 364 12.47 -8.93 22.98
CA GLN A 364 11.61 -9.22 21.83
C GLN A 364 11.33 -10.73 21.66
N ARG A 365 12.27 -11.61 22.05
CA ARG A 365 12.06 -13.07 22.14
C ARG A 365 11.13 -13.48 23.29
N GLN A 366 10.93 -12.61 24.29
CA GLN A 366 10.04 -12.88 25.42
C GLN A 366 8.57 -12.51 25.15
N GLU A 367 8.30 -11.61 24.20
CA GLU A 367 6.95 -11.06 23.96
C GLU A 367 6.19 -11.63 22.74
N CYS A 368 6.88 -12.23 21.75
CA CYS A 368 6.25 -12.91 20.61
C CYS A 368 6.85 -14.33 20.46
N GLN A 369 6.19 -15.35 21.01
CA GLN A 369 6.59 -16.72 20.75
C GLN A 369 6.20 -17.09 19.31
N PRO A 370 7.17 -17.36 18.41
CA PRO A 370 6.85 -17.76 17.05
C PRO A 370 6.07 -19.08 17.08
N GLN A 371 5.01 -19.18 16.29
CA GLN A 371 4.12 -20.32 16.21
C GLN A 371 3.92 -20.74 14.74
N ILE A 372 3.76 -22.04 14.51
CA ILE A 372 3.33 -22.58 13.23
C ILE A 372 1.85 -22.24 13.00
N ASP A 373 1.55 -21.53 11.92
CA ASP A 373 0.20 -21.27 11.43
C ASP A 373 0.08 -21.67 9.96
N PHE A 374 -0.87 -22.57 9.68
CA PHE A 374 -1.16 -23.10 8.36
C PHE A 374 -2.22 -22.28 7.59
N GLY A 375 -2.68 -21.16 8.16
CA GLY A 375 -3.76 -20.34 7.60
C GLY A 375 -5.15 -20.99 7.73
N CYS A 376 -5.27 -22.03 8.53
CA CYS A 376 -6.53 -22.73 8.80
C CYS A 376 -6.54 -23.28 10.24
N PRO A 377 -7.72 -23.33 10.89
CA PRO A 377 -7.83 -23.80 12.27
C PRO A 377 -7.51 -25.29 12.37
N LEU A 378 -6.86 -25.67 13.47
CA LEU A 378 -6.63 -27.06 13.86
C LEU A 378 -7.60 -27.45 15.00
N PRO A 379 -8.28 -28.61 14.94
CA PRO A 379 -8.29 -29.62 13.88
C PRO A 379 -8.88 -29.10 12.56
N PHE A 380 -8.47 -29.69 11.43
CA PHE A 380 -8.95 -29.26 10.11
C PHE A 380 -10.42 -29.67 9.95
N THR A 381 -11.32 -28.69 9.91
CA THR A 381 -12.75 -28.95 9.63
C THR A 381 -13.05 -29.03 8.14
N ASN A 382 -12.15 -28.51 7.30
CA ASN A 382 -12.30 -28.44 5.85
C ASN A 382 -10.96 -28.74 5.18
N ILE A 383 -11.00 -29.19 3.92
CA ILE A 383 -9.80 -29.40 3.10
C ILE A 383 -9.08 -28.05 2.91
N PRO A 384 -7.78 -27.94 3.25
CA PRO A 384 -7.01 -26.71 3.07
C PRO A 384 -7.03 -26.19 1.62
N SER A 385 -7.07 -24.88 1.46
CA SER A 385 -7.22 -24.20 0.16
C SER A 385 -6.13 -24.58 -0.84
N LEU A 386 -4.90 -24.77 -0.39
CA LEU A 386 -3.78 -25.21 -1.24
C LEU A 386 -4.04 -26.57 -1.91
N ILE A 387 -4.55 -27.53 -1.13
CA ILE A 387 -4.85 -28.88 -1.61
C ILE A 387 -6.07 -28.83 -2.54
N LEU A 388 -7.11 -28.09 -2.16
CA LEU A 388 -8.30 -27.89 -2.98
C LEU A 388 -7.96 -27.23 -4.33
N ALA A 389 -7.05 -26.25 -4.35
CA ALA A 389 -6.54 -25.63 -5.57
C ALA A 389 -5.82 -26.66 -6.47
N GLY A 390 -5.00 -27.54 -5.88
CA GLY A 390 -4.36 -28.64 -6.59
C GLY A 390 -5.36 -29.58 -7.29
N PHE A 391 -6.40 -30.03 -6.58
CA PHE A 391 -7.48 -30.85 -7.15
C PHE A 391 -8.24 -30.11 -8.27
N ASN A 392 -8.58 -28.84 -8.05
CA ASN A 392 -9.29 -28.03 -9.05
C ASN A 392 -8.44 -27.80 -10.32
N GLN A 393 -7.14 -27.59 -10.17
CA GLN A 393 -6.21 -27.46 -11.29
C GLN A 393 -6.09 -28.77 -12.07
N ALA A 394 -6.02 -29.92 -11.38
CA ALA A 394 -6.05 -31.22 -12.04
C ALA A 394 -7.38 -31.42 -12.81
N LYS A 395 -8.51 -31.05 -12.21
CA LYS A 395 -9.81 -31.07 -12.89
C LYS A 395 -9.80 -30.21 -14.16
N ALA A 396 -9.33 -28.97 -14.08
CA ALA A 396 -9.23 -28.10 -15.25
C ALA A 396 -8.28 -28.65 -16.34
N THR A 397 -7.22 -29.35 -15.95
CA THR A 397 -6.22 -29.91 -16.88
C THR A 397 -6.73 -31.14 -17.62
N PHE A 398 -7.42 -32.03 -16.90
CA PHE A 398 -7.83 -33.33 -17.44
C PHE A 398 -9.25 -33.34 -18.01
N LEU A 399 -10.10 -32.36 -17.68
CA LEU A 399 -11.46 -32.28 -18.20
C LEU A 399 -11.47 -31.93 -19.70
N GLY A 400 -12.00 -32.85 -20.53
CA GLY A 400 -12.27 -32.65 -21.96
C GLY A 400 -11.08 -32.87 -22.91
N LYS A 401 -9.83 -32.81 -22.45
CA LYS A 401 -8.62 -33.04 -23.28
C LYS A 401 -7.56 -33.95 -22.67
N GLY A 402 -7.70 -34.31 -21.40
CA GLY A 402 -6.73 -35.15 -20.71
C GLY A 402 -7.25 -36.56 -20.42
N ASP A 403 -6.41 -37.33 -19.73
CA ASP A 403 -6.70 -38.70 -19.33
C ASP A 403 -7.77 -38.76 -18.23
N ALA A 404 -9.00 -39.12 -18.61
CA ALA A 404 -10.15 -39.18 -17.71
C ALA A 404 -9.92 -40.14 -16.53
N LYS A 405 -9.16 -41.23 -16.73
CA LYS A 405 -8.88 -42.21 -15.67
C LYS A 405 -7.98 -41.65 -14.57
N VAL A 406 -7.10 -40.69 -14.91
CA VAL A 406 -6.28 -39.97 -13.94
C VAL A 406 -7.15 -39.01 -13.12
N LEU A 407 -8.09 -38.33 -13.79
CA LEU A 407 -9.02 -37.44 -13.12
C LEU A 407 -9.94 -38.18 -12.14
N ASP A 408 -10.47 -39.33 -12.56
CA ASP A 408 -11.30 -40.19 -11.70
C ASP A 408 -10.52 -40.65 -10.47
N HIS A 409 -9.23 -40.97 -10.61
CA HIS A 409 -8.39 -41.34 -9.46
C HIS A 409 -8.21 -40.20 -8.46
N TYR A 410 -8.00 -38.96 -8.94
CA TYR A 410 -7.96 -37.79 -8.07
C TYR A 410 -9.32 -37.51 -7.42
N GLN A 411 -10.43 -37.73 -8.14
CA GLN A 411 -11.76 -37.56 -7.57
C GLN A 411 -12.04 -38.55 -6.44
N ILE A 412 -11.58 -39.81 -6.57
CA ILE A 412 -11.63 -40.81 -5.49
C ILE A 412 -10.86 -40.30 -4.27
N ALA A 413 -9.64 -39.78 -4.45
CA ALA A 413 -8.83 -39.24 -3.36
C ALA A 413 -9.52 -38.05 -2.67
N MET A 414 -10.08 -37.12 -3.45
CA MET A 414 -10.80 -35.95 -2.92
C MET A 414 -12.04 -36.36 -2.11
N ASN A 415 -12.83 -37.29 -2.63
CA ASN A 415 -14.03 -37.79 -1.94
C ASN A 415 -13.66 -38.52 -0.64
N CYS A 416 -12.63 -39.38 -0.70
CA CYS A 416 -12.15 -40.11 0.47
C CYS A 416 -11.60 -39.14 1.54
N LEU A 417 -10.93 -38.05 1.14
CA LEU A 417 -10.44 -37.04 2.07
C LEU A 417 -11.58 -36.26 2.72
N ALA A 418 -12.57 -35.86 1.92
CA ALA A 418 -13.74 -35.14 2.42
C ALA A 418 -14.56 -36.00 3.40
N GLU A 419 -14.71 -37.29 3.13
CA GLU A 419 -15.47 -38.23 3.98
C GLU A 419 -14.72 -38.53 5.30
N LYS A 420 -13.39 -38.59 5.26
CA LYS A 420 -12.56 -39.00 6.42
C LYS A 420 -11.79 -37.85 7.06
N ILE A 421 -12.20 -36.60 6.83
CA ILE A 421 -11.46 -35.42 7.29
C ILE A 421 -11.30 -35.40 8.82
N ASP A 422 -12.29 -35.93 9.55
CA ASP A 422 -12.31 -35.99 11.01
C ASP A 422 -11.31 -37.01 11.62
N ASP A 423 -10.69 -37.87 10.80
CA ASP A 423 -9.66 -38.80 11.27
C ASP A 423 -8.37 -38.04 11.68
N PRO A 424 -7.86 -38.21 12.91
CA PRO A 424 -6.60 -37.62 13.35
C PRO A 424 -5.40 -37.88 12.42
N LEU A 425 -5.37 -39.01 11.71
CA LEU A 425 -4.33 -39.35 10.74
C LEU A 425 -4.46 -38.53 9.44
N CYS A 426 -5.68 -38.15 9.06
CA CYS A 426 -5.89 -37.16 7.99
C CYS A 426 -5.32 -35.81 8.42
N HIS A 427 -5.51 -35.39 9.67
CA HIS A 427 -4.90 -34.16 10.17
C HIS A 427 -3.37 -34.21 10.14
N LEU A 428 -2.76 -35.33 10.56
CA LEU A 428 -1.31 -35.52 10.45
C LEU A 428 -0.83 -35.41 9.00
N MET A 429 -1.51 -36.09 8.07
CA MET A 429 -1.20 -36.04 6.64
C MET A 429 -1.23 -34.60 6.10
N LEU A 430 -2.25 -33.83 6.50
CA LEU A 430 -2.42 -32.44 6.11
C LEU A 430 -1.32 -31.55 6.71
N MET A 431 -0.98 -31.71 8.00
CA MET A 431 0.12 -30.98 8.64
C MET A 431 1.45 -31.22 7.91
N ILE A 432 1.78 -32.49 7.63
CA ILE A 432 3.02 -32.85 6.92
C ILE A 432 3.01 -32.23 5.51
N THR A 433 1.92 -32.38 4.77
CA THR A 433 1.81 -31.91 3.39
C THR A 433 1.93 -30.39 3.31
N LEU A 434 1.21 -29.65 4.15
CA LEU A 434 1.26 -28.19 4.19
C LEU A 434 2.66 -27.70 4.59
N THR A 435 3.31 -28.37 5.54
CA THR A 435 4.68 -28.05 5.94
C THR A 435 5.65 -28.22 4.78
N VAL A 436 5.64 -29.37 4.11
CA VAL A 436 6.50 -29.62 2.94
C VAL A 436 6.23 -28.62 1.82
N CYS A 437 4.97 -28.29 1.55
CA CYS A 437 4.60 -27.36 0.49
C CYS A 437 4.84 -25.88 0.84
N SER A 438 5.06 -25.56 2.12
CA SER A 438 5.43 -24.22 2.59
C SER A 438 6.89 -23.86 2.30
N SER A 439 7.72 -24.87 2.03
CA SER A 439 9.13 -24.69 1.69
C SER A 439 9.30 -23.86 0.41
N SER A 440 10.17 -22.86 0.46
CA SER A 440 10.50 -21.99 -0.68
C SER A 440 11.07 -22.77 -1.87
N GLU A 441 11.69 -23.91 -1.60
CA GLU A 441 12.26 -24.86 -2.56
C GLU A 441 11.61 -26.24 -2.40
N THR A 442 11.47 -27.01 -3.48
CA THR A 442 10.83 -28.34 -3.41
C THR A 442 11.75 -29.34 -2.70
N PRO A 443 11.36 -29.89 -1.53
CA PRO A 443 12.16 -30.89 -0.84
C PRO A 443 12.15 -32.20 -1.63
N GLU A 444 13.32 -32.80 -1.82
CA GLU A 444 13.49 -34.06 -2.53
C GLU A 444 14.40 -35.01 -1.73
N VAL A 445 14.20 -36.31 -1.88
CA VAL A 445 15.14 -37.32 -1.37
C VAL A 445 15.78 -38.03 -2.56
N VAL A 446 17.06 -37.74 -2.78
CA VAL A 446 17.88 -38.31 -3.87
C VAL A 446 18.15 -39.79 -3.61
N GLN A 447 18.39 -40.57 -4.66
CA GLN A 447 18.72 -41.98 -4.55
C GLN A 447 20.00 -42.20 -3.72
N GLY A 448 19.96 -43.15 -2.78
CA GLY A 448 21.07 -43.43 -1.86
C GLY A 448 21.20 -42.44 -0.69
N SER A 449 20.38 -41.39 -0.66
CA SER A 449 20.29 -40.46 0.48
C SER A 449 19.10 -40.79 1.37
N HIS A 450 19.28 -40.64 2.68
CA HIS A 450 18.23 -40.67 3.69
C HIS A 450 17.94 -39.28 4.27
N ARG A 451 18.38 -38.22 3.58
CA ARG A 451 18.17 -36.84 3.99
C ARG A 451 17.47 -36.07 2.90
N PHE A 452 16.65 -35.09 3.31
CA PHE A 452 16.07 -34.14 2.39
C PHE A 452 17.15 -33.25 1.80
N SER A 453 17.08 -33.08 0.50
CA SER A 453 17.82 -32.10 -0.29
C SER A 453 16.82 -31.27 -1.10
N VAL A 454 17.33 -30.44 -1.99
CA VAL A 454 16.51 -29.57 -2.84
C VAL A 454 16.50 -30.10 -4.26
N ALA A 455 15.31 -30.15 -4.85
CA ALA A 455 15.17 -30.43 -6.28
C ALA A 455 15.73 -29.27 -7.12
N SER A 456 16.36 -29.59 -8.25
CA SER A 456 16.89 -28.59 -9.20
C SER A 456 15.82 -27.70 -9.83
N LYS A 457 14.55 -28.15 -9.84
CA LYS A 457 13.40 -27.42 -10.35
C LYS A 457 12.30 -27.39 -9.30
N ARG A 458 11.76 -26.19 -9.05
CA ARG A 458 10.62 -26.00 -8.15
C ARG A 458 9.34 -26.53 -8.81
N ASN A 459 8.66 -27.43 -8.12
CA ASN A 459 7.33 -27.91 -8.50
C ASN A 459 6.25 -26.93 -8.02
N ASP A 460 5.12 -26.91 -8.73
CA ASP A 460 3.95 -26.17 -8.30
C ASP A 460 3.45 -26.72 -6.94
N PRO A 461 3.35 -25.89 -5.88
CA PRO A 461 2.96 -26.37 -4.55
C PRO A 461 1.58 -27.02 -4.50
N GLY A 462 0.63 -26.57 -5.34
CA GLY A 462 -0.70 -27.17 -5.43
C GLY A 462 -0.65 -28.58 -6.04
N GLN A 463 0.11 -28.77 -7.12
CA GLN A 463 0.36 -30.09 -7.71
C GLN A 463 1.12 -31.02 -6.76
N LEU A 464 2.13 -30.52 -6.04
CA LEU A 464 2.85 -31.31 -5.06
C LEU A 464 1.91 -31.76 -3.92
N ALA A 465 1.12 -30.83 -3.37
CA ALA A 465 0.16 -31.13 -2.30
C ALA A 465 -0.88 -32.17 -2.73
N LEU A 466 -1.43 -32.03 -3.94
CA LEU A 466 -2.34 -33.01 -4.56
C LEU A 466 -1.72 -34.41 -4.58
N VAL A 467 -0.50 -34.52 -5.10
CA VAL A 467 0.18 -35.80 -5.27
C VAL A 467 0.56 -36.40 -3.91
N MET A 468 1.05 -35.60 -2.96
CA MET A 468 1.35 -36.04 -1.60
C MET A 468 0.12 -36.62 -0.92
N VAL A 469 -0.98 -35.87 -0.85
CA VAL A 469 -2.25 -36.33 -0.27
C VAL A 469 -2.72 -37.60 -0.95
N THR A 470 -2.78 -37.62 -2.28
CA THR A 470 -3.26 -38.79 -3.04
C THR A 470 -2.44 -40.04 -2.70
N ARG A 471 -1.11 -39.93 -2.69
CA ARG A 471 -0.23 -41.07 -2.39
C ARG A 471 -0.30 -41.51 -0.93
N MET A 472 -0.33 -40.56 0.00
CA MET A 472 -0.43 -40.84 1.43
C MET A 472 -1.75 -41.57 1.76
N MET A 473 -2.84 -41.18 1.08
CA MET A 473 -4.14 -41.83 1.22
C MET A 473 -4.20 -43.26 0.70
N TRP A 474 -3.42 -43.63 -0.32
CA TRP A 474 -3.36 -45.03 -0.77
C TRP A 474 -3.00 -45.98 0.36
N PHE A 475 -2.08 -45.58 1.24
CA PHE A 475 -1.64 -46.39 2.36
C PHE A 475 -2.55 -46.25 3.58
N LEU A 476 -3.20 -45.10 3.76
CA LEU A 476 -4.11 -44.86 4.89
C LEU A 476 -5.46 -45.57 4.71
N TYR A 477 -6.01 -45.52 3.50
CA TYR A 477 -7.29 -46.14 3.17
C TYR A 477 -7.18 -47.01 1.91
N PRO A 478 -6.40 -48.11 1.95
CA PRO A 478 -6.14 -48.93 0.76
C PRO A 478 -7.41 -49.49 0.12
N GLY A 479 -8.47 -49.72 0.91
CA GLY A 479 -9.76 -50.20 0.40
C GLY A 479 -10.54 -49.20 -0.46
N SER A 480 -10.21 -47.90 -0.40
CA SER A 480 -10.87 -46.86 -1.21
C SER A 480 -10.27 -46.72 -2.61
N PHE A 481 -9.12 -47.36 -2.89
CA PHE A 481 -8.38 -47.19 -4.14
C PHE A 481 -8.23 -48.50 -4.91
N PRO A 482 -8.20 -48.46 -6.26
CA PRO A 482 -7.99 -49.65 -7.09
C PRO A 482 -6.52 -50.12 -7.05
N TRP A 483 -6.24 -51.23 -6.38
CA TRP A 483 -4.89 -51.84 -6.33
C TRP A 483 -4.69 -52.99 -7.33
N ALA A 484 -5.77 -53.68 -7.73
CA ALA A 484 -5.70 -54.82 -8.63
C ALA A 484 -5.67 -54.35 -10.10
N LYS A 485 -4.76 -54.93 -10.89
CA LYS A 485 -4.70 -54.68 -12.34
C LYS A 485 -6.00 -55.13 -13.00
N GLY A 486 -6.61 -54.25 -13.79
CA GLY A 486 -7.81 -54.57 -14.56
C GLY A 486 -9.09 -54.67 -13.73
N SER A 487 -9.12 -54.14 -12.49
CA SER A 487 -10.40 -53.83 -11.85
C SER A 487 -11.17 -52.94 -12.82
N GLY A 488 -12.29 -53.40 -13.38
CA GLY A 488 -13.04 -52.74 -14.47
C GLY A 488 -13.67 -51.38 -14.12
N GLY A 489 -13.12 -50.66 -13.15
CA GLY A 489 -13.51 -49.31 -12.75
C GLY A 489 -12.99 -48.24 -13.71
N THR A 490 -13.48 -47.02 -13.52
CA THR A 490 -13.20 -45.89 -14.40
C THR A 490 -11.84 -45.23 -14.11
N ALA A 491 -11.25 -45.45 -12.93
CA ALA A 491 -9.94 -44.94 -12.54
C ALA A 491 -8.79 -45.94 -12.83
N TYR A 492 -7.55 -45.43 -12.98
CA TYR A 492 -6.36 -46.27 -13.06
C TYR A 492 -6.04 -46.98 -11.74
N ASP A 493 -5.41 -48.15 -11.82
CA ASP A 493 -4.85 -48.77 -10.62
C ASP A 493 -3.68 -47.97 -10.04
N VAL A 494 -3.38 -48.19 -8.76
CA VAL A 494 -2.31 -47.50 -8.01
C VAL A 494 -0.93 -47.64 -8.69
N ALA A 495 -0.64 -48.75 -9.36
CA ALA A 495 0.64 -48.93 -10.05
C ALA A 495 0.72 -48.06 -11.31
N GLU A 496 -0.36 -47.95 -12.07
CA GLU A 496 -0.41 -47.16 -13.30
C GLU A 496 -0.47 -45.65 -13.04
N ILE A 497 -1.26 -45.22 -12.04
CA ILE A 497 -1.28 -43.80 -11.64
C ILE A 497 0.08 -43.35 -11.08
N THR A 498 0.81 -44.23 -10.40
CA THR A 498 2.15 -43.94 -9.88
C THR A 498 3.11 -43.54 -11.00
N LYS A 499 3.12 -44.26 -12.13
CA LYS A 499 3.96 -43.91 -13.29
C LYS A 499 3.58 -42.56 -13.87
N LYS A 500 2.28 -42.23 -13.91
CA LYS A 500 1.76 -40.98 -14.47
C LYS A 500 2.07 -39.76 -13.61
N ILE A 501 2.29 -39.92 -12.31
CA ILE A 501 2.52 -38.81 -11.36
C ILE A 501 3.94 -38.79 -10.78
N GLU A 502 4.82 -39.71 -11.17
CA GLU A 502 6.17 -39.85 -10.64
C GLU A 502 7.01 -38.58 -10.79
N HIS A 503 6.88 -37.88 -11.91
CA HIS A 503 7.60 -36.64 -12.21
C HIS A 503 7.06 -35.40 -11.46
N LYS A 504 6.01 -35.54 -10.64
CA LYS A 504 5.35 -34.42 -9.94
C LYS A 504 5.89 -34.16 -8.53
N GLY A 505 7.04 -34.75 -8.17
CA GLY A 505 7.82 -34.33 -7.01
C GLY A 505 7.59 -35.06 -5.69
N CYS A 506 6.71 -36.07 -5.64
CA CYS A 506 6.55 -36.91 -4.45
C CYS A 506 6.92 -38.36 -4.75
N SER A 507 8.11 -38.76 -4.31
CA SER A 507 8.65 -40.11 -4.47
C SER A 507 8.32 -40.99 -3.26
N ASN A 508 8.39 -42.32 -3.44
CA ASN A 508 8.25 -43.26 -2.33
C ASN A 508 9.33 -43.10 -1.26
N ARG A 509 10.53 -42.64 -1.65
CA ARG A 509 11.60 -42.30 -0.71
C ARG A 509 11.17 -41.16 0.20
N MET A 510 10.57 -40.12 -0.38
CA MET A 510 10.05 -38.98 0.37
C MET A 510 9.03 -39.40 1.43
N LEU A 511 8.06 -40.25 1.07
CA LEU A 511 7.06 -40.75 2.03
C LEU A 511 7.68 -41.57 3.18
N ARG A 512 8.76 -42.32 2.89
CA ARG A 512 9.51 -43.08 3.90
C ARG A 512 10.26 -42.15 4.85
N GLU A 513 10.97 -41.15 4.32
CA GLU A 513 11.72 -40.21 5.15
C GLU A 513 10.81 -39.27 5.95
N LEU A 514 9.62 -38.92 5.44
CA LEU A 514 8.56 -38.25 6.20
C LEU A 514 7.97 -39.13 7.33
N GLY A 515 8.31 -40.43 7.37
CA GLY A 515 7.78 -41.35 8.37
C GLY A 515 6.35 -41.80 8.16
N TRP A 516 5.82 -41.61 6.95
CA TRP A 516 4.46 -42.02 6.61
C TRP A 516 4.37 -43.52 6.32
N VAL A 517 5.39 -44.08 5.68
CA VAL A 517 5.47 -45.49 5.30
C VAL A 517 6.78 -46.11 5.77
N THR A 518 6.73 -47.41 6.03
CA THR A 518 7.89 -48.27 6.27
C THR A 518 8.06 -49.21 5.07
N SER A 519 9.28 -49.65 4.81
CA SER A 519 9.55 -50.68 3.81
C SER A 519 10.05 -51.95 4.47
N ARG A 520 9.56 -53.11 4.02
CA ARG A 520 10.06 -54.42 4.47
C ARG A 520 11.40 -54.81 3.82
N SER A 521 11.79 -54.12 2.74
CA SER A 521 12.95 -54.46 1.93
C SER A 521 13.98 -53.31 1.92
N LYS A 522 15.27 -53.67 1.79
CA LYS A 522 16.41 -52.73 1.71
C LYS A 522 16.63 -51.97 0.38
N PRO A 523 15.89 -52.13 -0.74
CA PRO A 523 16.17 -51.36 -1.95
C PRO A 523 16.06 -49.85 -1.72
N ASP A 524 16.97 -49.09 -2.35
CA ASP A 524 16.98 -47.63 -2.32
C ASP A 524 15.74 -46.98 -2.96
N SER A 525 14.99 -47.72 -3.78
CA SER A 525 13.77 -47.25 -4.44
C SER A 525 12.63 -48.27 -4.28
N PRO A 526 11.88 -48.23 -3.16
CA PRO A 526 10.83 -49.22 -2.87
C PRO A 526 9.60 -49.03 -3.76
N ARG A 527 9.01 -50.13 -4.24
CA ARG A 527 7.73 -50.10 -4.96
C ARG A 527 6.58 -49.91 -3.97
N ASN A 528 5.43 -49.43 -4.44
CA ASN A 528 4.25 -49.26 -3.55
C ASN A 528 3.83 -50.55 -2.85
N THR A 529 4.01 -51.72 -3.50
CA THR A 529 3.70 -53.04 -2.93
C THR A 529 4.63 -53.43 -1.78
N ASP A 530 5.82 -52.84 -1.71
CA ASP A 530 6.85 -53.13 -0.72
C ASP A 530 6.77 -52.18 0.49
N LEU A 531 5.86 -51.21 0.42
CA LEU A 531 5.61 -50.19 1.43
C LEU A 531 4.36 -50.54 2.24
N GLN A 532 4.44 -50.29 3.52
CA GLN A 532 3.33 -50.41 4.45
C GLN A 532 3.18 -49.11 5.22
N LEU A 533 1.95 -48.73 5.53
CA LEU A 533 1.69 -47.62 6.43
C LEU A 533 2.46 -47.84 7.74
N GLN A 534 3.10 -46.79 8.24
CA GLN A 534 3.70 -46.81 9.58
C GLN A 534 2.63 -47.24 10.60
N PRO A 535 2.97 -48.04 11.65
CA PRO A 535 1.99 -48.46 12.64
C PRO A 535 1.17 -47.28 13.16
N GLN A 536 -0.15 -47.43 13.19
CA GLN A 536 -1.07 -46.34 13.52
C GLN A 536 -0.75 -45.66 14.85
N GLU A 537 -0.31 -46.42 15.86
CA GLU A 537 0.13 -45.89 17.15
C GLU A 537 1.30 -44.91 17.03
N GLN A 538 2.25 -45.20 16.14
CA GLN A 538 3.41 -44.33 15.88
C GLN A 538 2.99 -43.07 15.14
N LEU A 539 2.07 -43.16 14.16
CA LEU A 539 1.52 -41.99 13.48
C LEU A 539 0.74 -41.10 14.46
N LEU A 540 -0.13 -41.67 15.30
CA LEU A 540 -0.86 -40.92 16.32
C LEU A 540 0.07 -40.29 17.36
N LYS A 541 1.20 -40.94 17.69
CA LYS A 541 2.26 -40.34 18.51
C LYS A 541 2.86 -39.12 17.79
N THR A 542 3.30 -39.27 16.54
CA THR A 542 3.83 -38.16 15.74
C THR A 542 2.84 -37.00 15.64
N PHE A 543 1.54 -37.28 15.47
CA PHE A 543 0.49 -36.26 15.46
C PHE A 543 0.41 -35.47 16.77
N ARG A 544 0.43 -36.16 17.92
CA ARG A 544 0.43 -35.51 19.24
C ARG A 544 1.69 -34.68 19.45
N ASP A 545 2.85 -35.23 19.09
CA ASP A 545 4.14 -34.56 19.26
C ASP A 545 4.21 -33.29 18.38
N LEU A 546 3.80 -33.37 17.11
CA LEU A 546 3.73 -32.21 16.20
C LEU A 546 2.73 -31.16 16.70
N ARG A 547 1.56 -31.59 17.18
CA ARG A 547 0.56 -30.67 17.75
C ARG A 547 1.11 -29.94 19.00
N GLY A 548 1.89 -30.64 19.83
CA GLY A 548 2.58 -30.03 20.98
C GLY A 548 3.73 -29.10 20.58
N ALA A 549 4.33 -29.33 19.41
CA ALA A 549 5.41 -28.51 18.85
C ALA A 549 4.91 -27.28 18.06
N LEU A 550 3.60 -27.06 17.88
CA LEU A 550 3.09 -25.89 17.11
C LEU A 550 3.66 -24.55 17.61
N LYS A 551 3.82 -24.39 18.92
CA LYS A 551 4.41 -23.19 19.55
C LYS A 551 5.94 -23.17 19.58
N ARG A 552 6.59 -24.17 18.99
CA ARG A 552 8.05 -24.35 18.92
C ARG A 552 8.40 -24.70 17.47
N PRO A 553 8.40 -23.72 16.56
CA PRO A 553 8.60 -23.94 15.13
C PRO A 553 9.87 -24.72 14.80
N ASP A 554 10.96 -24.50 15.54
CA ASP A 554 12.21 -25.26 15.41
C ASP A 554 11.98 -26.77 15.61
N ASP A 555 11.38 -27.15 16.74
CA ASP A 555 11.07 -28.55 17.04
C ASP A 555 10.10 -29.12 16.01
N PHE A 556 9.10 -28.32 15.60
CA PHE A 556 8.10 -28.73 14.63
C PHE A 556 8.71 -29.07 13.26
N ILE A 557 9.51 -28.17 12.70
CA ILE A 557 10.14 -28.34 11.39
C ILE A 557 11.18 -29.47 11.45
N ARG A 558 11.99 -29.53 12.52
CA ARG A 558 12.93 -30.64 12.74
C ARG A 558 12.24 -31.99 12.77
N MET A 559 11.06 -32.07 13.39
CA MET A 559 10.28 -33.29 13.43
C MET A 559 9.73 -33.72 12.06
N VAL A 560 9.26 -32.77 11.23
CA VAL A 560 8.71 -33.07 9.90
C VAL A 560 9.81 -33.51 8.92
N PHE A 561 10.91 -32.77 8.86
CA PHE A 561 12.02 -33.08 7.94
C PHE A 561 13.03 -34.08 8.53
N ARG A 562 12.91 -34.44 9.81
CA ARG A 562 13.86 -35.30 10.54
C ARG A 562 15.31 -34.85 10.37
N SER A 563 15.51 -33.53 10.38
CA SER A 563 16.79 -32.89 10.11
C SER A 563 17.00 -31.73 11.07
N ASP A 564 18.21 -31.64 11.64
CA ASP A 564 18.63 -30.53 12.50
C ASP A 564 19.16 -29.33 11.71
N GLU A 565 19.16 -29.40 10.38
CA GLU A 565 19.65 -28.31 9.52
C GLU A 565 18.70 -27.11 9.57
N GLU A 566 19.22 -25.97 10.04
CA GLU A 566 18.47 -24.71 10.16
C GLU A 566 17.90 -24.21 8.81
N ILE A 567 18.46 -24.66 7.68
CA ILE A 567 17.99 -24.24 6.36
C ILE A 567 16.50 -24.57 6.11
N TRP A 568 15.96 -25.60 6.77
CA TRP A 568 14.54 -25.96 6.64
C TRP A 568 13.62 -24.96 7.34
N MET A 569 14.10 -24.28 8.39
CA MET A 569 13.39 -23.20 9.07
C MET A 569 13.24 -21.99 8.16
N ASP A 570 14.34 -21.57 7.53
CA ASP A 570 14.35 -20.45 6.59
C ASP A 570 13.42 -20.72 5.40
N ARG A 571 13.49 -21.95 4.87
CA ARG A 571 12.65 -22.37 3.74
C ARG A 571 11.16 -22.41 4.09
N CYS A 572 10.81 -22.84 5.30
CA CYS A 572 9.41 -22.93 5.76
C CYS A 572 8.94 -21.68 6.51
N SER A 573 9.67 -20.57 6.42
CA SER A 573 9.32 -19.29 7.08
C SER A 573 7.91 -18.79 6.75
N SER A 574 7.32 -19.22 5.64
CA SER A 574 5.96 -18.84 5.23
C SER A 574 4.83 -19.32 6.15
N ILE A 575 5.09 -20.34 6.99
CA ILE A 575 4.13 -20.85 8.00
C ILE A 575 4.54 -20.52 9.43
N ILE A 576 5.60 -19.74 9.62
CA ILE A 576 6.11 -19.34 10.94
C ILE A 576 5.66 -17.89 11.19
N HIS A 577 4.77 -17.71 12.16
CA HIS A 577 4.17 -16.41 12.49
C HIS A 577 4.43 -16.04 13.94
N GLY A 578 4.72 -14.77 14.21
CA GLY A 578 5.00 -14.22 15.54
C GLY A 578 4.08 -13.07 15.92
#